data_AF-A0A939XP98-F1
#
_entry.id   AF-A0A939XP98-F1
#
_cell.length_a   1.000
_cell.length_b   1.000
_cell.length_c   1.000
_cell.angle_alpha   90.00
_cell.angle_beta   90.00
_cell.angle_gamma   90.00
#
_symmetry.space_group_name_H-M   'P 1'
#
loop_
_entity.id
_entity.type
_entity.pdbx_description
1 polymer ?
#
loop_
_entity_poly.entity_id
_entity_poly.type
_entity_poly.pdbx_seq_one_letter_code
_entity_poly.pdbx_strand_id
1 'polypeptide(L)'
;TGHLRYCNAGHNPPFVVSDKVRTLKVLPNLPMGVMPKMSFKEQETDLKYDDTLFLFTDGLNEAENAAFEQFSEQRLEEILKERRDAQGHLDAMKQAVADFVGGAPQSDDLTMLVIHYMNNTTPSSSERHLILHNDIQQIPQLADFVETIATEKNLDQGMAMSLNLALEEAVTNVIQYAYPEGSDGLVDIEAIIRDKQLEFRISDSGKAFDPTAKAEVDITMGVEDRPIGGLGIHLVKHIMDSVKYRREDGKNILTMIKNL
;
A
#
# COMPACT_ATOMS: atom_id res chain seq x y z
N THR A 1 -9.05 -4.01 -2.41
CA THR A 1 -10.36 -3.58 -2.97
C THR A 1 -11.43 -3.39 -1.91
N GLY A 2 -11.42 -4.08 -0.75
CA GLY A 2 -12.43 -3.86 0.32
C GLY A 2 -13.78 -4.48 0.10
N HIS A 3 -14.02 -4.85 -1.14
CA HIS A 3 -15.14 -5.65 -1.55
C HIS A 3 -15.10 -7.04 -0.90
N LEU A 4 -16.07 -7.30 -0.02
CA LEU A 4 -16.31 -8.57 0.66
C LEU A 4 -17.52 -9.26 0.03
N ARG A 5 -17.28 -10.44 -0.54
CA ARG A 5 -18.33 -11.36 -0.98
C ARG A 5 -18.51 -12.43 0.09
N TYR A 6 -19.73 -12.63 0.55
CA TYR A 6 -20.02 -13.53 1.66
C TYR A 6 -21.37 -14.22 1.48
N CYS A 7 -21.54 -15.34 2.18
CA CYS A 7 -22.80 -16.05 2.27
C CYS A 7 -23.00 -16.49 3.71
N ASN A 8 -24.09 -16.02 4.34
CA ASN A 8 -24.51 -16.54 5.63
C ASN A 8 -25.48 -17.71 5.39
N ALA A 9 -25.06 -18.92 5.74
CA ALA A 9 -25.79 -20.18 5.56
C ALA A 9 -26.45 -20.65 6.88
N GLY A 10 -27.21 -19.77 7.53
CA GLY A 10 -27.89 -20.07 8.80
C GLY A 10 -27.03 -19.89 10.05
N HIS A 11 -25.97 -19.08 9.96
CA HIS A 11 -25.06 -18.76 11.05
C HIS A 11 -25.42 -17.41 11.70
N ASN A 12 -24.86 -17.13 12.88
CA ASN A 12 -24.96 -15.81 13.49
C ASN A 12 -24.39 -14.71 12.57
N PRO A 13 -25.06 -13.56 12.41
CA PRO A 13 -24.53 -12.44 11.64
C PRO A 13 -23.19 -11.96 12.24
N PRO A 14 -22.12 -11.83 11.45
CA PRO A 14 -20.87 -11.24 11.93
C PRO A 14 -21.07 -9.82 12.47
N PHE A 15 -20.28 -9.41 13.46
CA PHE A 15 -20.18 -8.01 13.85
C PHE A 15 -19.20 -7.27 12.95
N VAL A 16 -19.52 -6.02 12.62
CA VAL A 16 -18.63 -5.05 11.99
C VAL A 16 -18.36 -3.96 13.03
N VAL A 17 -17.10 -3.84 13.43
CA VAL A 17 -16.58 -2.81 14.31
C VAL A 17 -15.99 -1.71 13.42
N SER A 18 -16.61 -0.54 13.47
CA SER A 18 -16.21 0.67 12.74
C SER A 18 -16.33 1.87 13.70
N ASP A 19 -16.84 3.02 13.26
CA ASP A 19 -17.22 4.12 14.19
C ASP A 19 -18.30 3.69 15.18
N LYS A 20 -19.08 2.67 14.79
CA LYS A 20 -20.09 2.01 15.63
C LYS A 20 -19.97 0.51 15.41
N VAL A 21 -20.29 -0.25 16.44
CA VAL A 21 -20.49 -1.69 16.32
C VAL A 21 -21.87 -1.92 15.72
N ARG A 22 -21.96 -2.81 14.73
CA ARG A 22 -23.22 -3.21 14.09
C ARG A 22 -23.11 -4.64 13.62
N THR A 23 -24.22 -5.33 13.43
CA THR A 23 -24.22 -6.60 12.71
C THR A 23 -24.08 -6.36 11.21
N LEU A 24 -23.43 -7.30 10.53
CA LEU A 24 -23.41 -7.36 9.07
C LEU A 24 -24.83 -7.71 8.60
N LYS A 25 -25.35 -6.97 7.63
CA LYS A 25 -26.67 -7.23 7.07
C LYS A 25 -26.62 -8.58 6.35
N VAL A 26 -27.40 -9.55 6.79
CA VAL A 26 -27.46 -10.87 6.15
C VAL A 26 -28.88 -11.14 5.65
N LEU A 27 -28.98 -11.51 4.37
CA LEU A 27 -30.15 -12.17 3.83
C LEU A 27 -30.19 -13.62 4.32
N PRO A 28 -31.36 -14.14 4.69
CA PRO A 28 -31.49 -15.51 5.18
C PRO A 28 -31.22 -16.50 4.04
N ASN A 29 -30.17 -17.33 4.21
CA ASN A 29 -30.12 -18.64 3.59
C ASN A 29 -30.49 -19.70 4.64
N LEU A 30 -31.03 -20.81 4.18
CA LEU A 30 -31.25 -21.96 5.04
C LEU A 30 -29.91 -22.60 5.44
N PRO A 31 -29.84 -23.28 6.60
CA PRO A 31 -28.69 -24.07 6.98
C PRO A 31 -28.31 -25.09 5.91
N MET A 32 -27.00 -25.29 5.75
CA MET A 32 -26.50 -26.29 4.83
C MET A 32 -27.00 -27.69 5.21
N GLY A 33 -27.42 -28.47 4.22
CA GLY A 33 -27.89 -29.85 4.42
C GLY A 33 -29.40 -30.01 4.67
N VAL A 34 -30.17 -28.91 4.74
CA VAL A 34 -31.63 -28.99 4.98
C VAL A 34 -32.41 -29.48 3.75
N MET A 35 -32.01 -29.11 2.53
CA MET A 35 -32.66 -29.59 1.30
C MET A 35 -31.66 -29.92 0.19
N PRO A 36 -31.86 -31.04 -0.54
CA PRO A 36 -31.09 -31.34 -1.74
C PRO A 36 -31.21 -30.24 -2.79
N LYS A 37 -30.10 -29.93 -3.48
CA LYS A 37 -30.04 -28.92 -4.58
C LYS A 37 -30.40 -27.49 -4.17
N MET A 38 -30.24 -27.14 -2.89
CA MET A 38 -30.39 -25.76 -2.44
C MET A 38 -29.29 -24.87 -3.02
N SER A 39 -29.67 -23.69 -3.52
CA SER A 39 -28.73 -22.64 -3.94
C SER A 39 -28.55 -21.61 -2.82
N PHE A 40 -27.31 -21.29 -2.51
CA PHE A 40 -26.98 -20.20 -1.60
C PHE A 40 -26.92 -18.87 -2.34
N LYS A 41 -27.52 -17.83 -1.75
CA LYS A 41 -27.43 -16.47 -2.26
C LYS A 41 -26.22 -15.79 -1.64
N GLU A 42 -25.26 -15.51 -2.50
CA GLU A 42 -24.14 -14.63 -2.18
C GLU A 42 -24.64 -13.20 -1.97
N GLN A 43 -23.93 -12.49 -1.09
CA GLN A 43 -24.13 -11.10 -0.78
C GLN A 43 -22.79 -10.38 -0.83
N GLU A 44 -22.84 -9.08 -1.05
CA GLU A 44 -21.66 -8.25 -1.19
C GLU A 44 -21.80 -7.01 -0.30
N THR A 45 -20.67 -6.57 0.22
CA THR A 45 -20.53 -5.31 0.95
C THR A 45 -19.11 -4.81 0.81
N ASP A 46 -18.89 -3.53 1.06
CA ASP A 46 -17.55 -2.99 1.14
C ASP A 46 -17.17 -2.75 2.61
N LEU A 47 -15.95 -3.16 2.97
CA LEU A 47 -15.29 -2.79 4.22
C LEU A 47 -14.49 -1.51 4.02
N LYS A 48 -14.56 -0.61 4.99
CA LYS A 48 -13.74 0.61 5.04
C LYS A 48 -12.43 0.32 5.75
N TYR A 49 -11.39 1.11 5.43
CA TYR A 49 -10.11 1.05 6.16
C TYR A 49 -10.35 1.10 7.67
N ASP A 50 -9.64 0.24 8.40
CA ASP A 50 -9.75 0.11 9.85
C ASP A 50 -11.11 -0.42 10.35
N ASP A 51 -11.94 -0.99 9.46
CA ASP A 51 -13.07 -1.82 9.87
C ASP A 51 -12.57 -3.19 10.35
N THR A 52 -13.16 -3.72 11.41
CA THR A 52 -12.93 -5.09 11.88
C THR A 52 -14.19 -5.91 11.72
N LEU A 53 -14.07 -7.09 11.11
CA LEU A 53 -15.12 -8.09 11.01
C LEU A 53 -14.88 -9.17 12.07
N PHE A 54 -15.86 -9.38 12.95
CA PHE A 54 -15.81 -10.36 14.02
C PHE A 54 -16.87 -11.45 13.76
N LEU A 55 -16.40 -12.67 13.48
CA LEU A 55 -17.22 -13.86 13.25
C LEU A 55 -17.11 -14.78 14.45
N PHE A 56 -18.22 -15.44 14.79
CA PHE A 56 -18.30 -16.31 15.95
C PHE A 56 -19.38 -17.37 15.77
N THR A 57 -19.22 -18.52 16.43
CA THR A 57 -20.24 -19.57 16.58
C THR A 57 -21.16 -19.27 17.76
N ASP A 58 -22.34 -19.89 17.77
CA ASP A 58 -23.34 -19.84 18.85
C ASP A 58 -22.77 -20.19 20.23
N GLY A 59 -21.80 -21.12 20.30
CA GLY A 59 -21.07 -21.43 21.52
C GLY A 59 -20.39 -20.23 22.22
N LEU A 60 -20.27 -19.06 21.56
CA LEU A 60 -19.85 -17.81 22.21
C LEU A 60 -20.99 -17.08 22.92
N ASN A 61 -22.06 -16.72 22.21
CA ASN A 61 -23.16 -15.94 22.79
C ASN A 61 -24.06 -16.77 23.70
N GLU A 62 -24.11 -18.08 23.50
CA GLU A 62 -24.85 -19.05 24.31
C GLU A 62 -24.01 -19.65 25.44
N ALA A 63 -22.76 -19.21 25.63
CA ALA A 63 -21.95 -19.64 26.77
C ALA A 63 -22.68 -19.30 28.08
N GLU A 64 -22.85 -20.29 28.95
CA GLU A 64 -23.63 -20.17 30.18
C GLU A 64 -22.74 -20.08 31.42
N ASN A 65 -23.17 -19.27 32.39
CA ASN A 65 -22.57 -19.25 33.73
C ASN A 65 -23.28 -20.27 34.66
N ALA A 66 -22.82 -20.37 35.91
CA ALA A 66 -23.40 -21.30 36.89
C ALA A 66 -24.86 -21.00 37.28
N ALA A 67 -25.38 -19.82 36.93
CA ALA A 67 -26.78 -19.43 37.10
C ALA A 67 -27.64 -19.70 35.85
N PHE A 68 -27.08 -20.36 34.82
CA PHE A 68 -27.71 -20.60 33.52
C PHE A 68 -28.06 -19.30 32.77
N GLU A 69 -27.32 -18.21 33.05
CA GLU A 69 -27.43 -16.99 32.26
C GLU A 69 -26.47 -17.07 31.07
N GLN A 70 -26.94 -16.69 29.89
CA GLN A 70 -26.12 -16.65 28.68
C GLN A 70 -25.28 -15.37 28.60
N PHE A 71 -24.10 -15.49 27.99
CA PHE A 71 -23.19 -14.37 27.76
C PHE A 71 -23.83 -13.28 26.89
N SER A 72 -24.68 -13.65 25.94
CA SER A 72 -25.56 -12.80 25.13
C SER A 72 -24.85 -11.86 24.15
N GLU A 73 -25.51 -11.59 23.01
CA GLU A 73 -25.02 -10.67 21.98
C GLU A 73 -24.79 -9.24 22.51
N GLN A 74 -25.54 -8.82 23.53
CA GLN A 74 -25.41 -7.49 24.12
C GLN A 74 -24.03 -7.30 24.76
N ARG A 75 -23.50 -8.31 25.46
CA ARG A 75 -22.15 -8.24 26.04
C ARG A 75 -21.09 -8.26 24.95
N LEU A 76 -21.28 -9.07 23.90
CA LEU A 76 -20.39 -9.05 22.72
C LEU A 76 -20.28 -7.63 22.15
N GLU A 77 -21.43 -6.99 21.91
CA GLU A 77 -21.46 -5.63 21.35
C GLU A 77 -20.73 -4.63 22.25
N GLU A 78 -20.98 -4.65 23.56
CA GLU A 78 -20.30 -3.75 24.51
C GLU A 78 -18.78 -3.92 24.52
N ILE A 79 -18.28 -5.16 24.48
CA ILE A 79 -16.83 -5.44 24.47
C ILE A 79 -16.19 -4.96 23.16
N LEU A 80 -16.90 -5.13 22.05
CA LEU A 80 -16.45 -4.75 20.71
C LEU A 80 -16.46 -3.23 20.46
N LYS A 81 -17.10 -2.42 21.31
CA LYS A 81 -17.13 -0.96 21.14
C LYS A 81 -15.76 -0.29 21.26
N GLU A 82 -14.89 -0.83 22.08
CA GLU A 82 -13.54 -0.32 22.20
C GLU A 82 -12.70 -0.82 21.03
N ARG A 83 -12.16 0.12 20.24
CA ARG A 83 -11.30 -0.18 19.09
C ARG A 83 -10.01 -0.84 19.55
N ARG A 84 -9.72 -2.00 18.96
CA ARG A 84 -8.49 -2.77 19.17
C ARG A 84 -8.04 -3.35 17.84
N ASP A 85 -6.82 -3.86 17.79
CA ASP A 85 -6.41 -4.72 16.69
C ASP A 85 -7.10 -6.09 16.78
N ALA A 86 -6.91 -6.94 15.76
CA ALA A 86 -7.54 -8.26 15.72
C ALA A 86 -7.22 -9.12 16.96
N GLN A 87 -5.96 -9.09 17.41
CA GLN A 87 -5.51 -9.86 18.57
C GLN A 87 -6.11 -9.30 19.87
N GLY A 88 -6.13 -7.99 20.05
CA GLY A 88 -6.72 -7.33 21.21
C GLY A 88 -8.23 -7.59 21.31
N HIS A 89 -8.95 -7.67 20.19
CA HIS A 89 -10.36 -8.09 20.19
C HIS A 89 -10.52 -9.55 20.64
N LEU A 90 -9.67 -10.46 20.18
CA LEU A 90 -9.68 -11.86 20.61
C LEU A 90 -9.38 -11.98 22.10
N ASP A 91 -8.37 -11.30 22.61
CA ASP A 91 -7.94 -11.39 24.00
C ASP A 91 -8.98 -10.79 24.94
N ALA A 92 -9.54 -9.62 24.60
CA ALA A 92 -10.62 -9.00 25.36
C ALA A 92 -11.86 -9.91 25.41
N MET A 93 -12.25 -10.52 24.29
CA MET A 93 -13.41 -11.40 24.25
C MET A 93 -13.17 -12.69 25.03
N LYS A 94 -12.00 -13.33 24.86
CA LYS A 94 -11.62 -14.54 25.62
C LYS A 94 -11.65 -14.29 27.12
N GLN A 95 -11.06 -13.19 27.56
CA GLN A 95 -11.03 -12.83 28.98
C GLN A 95 -12.45 -12.62 29.52
N ALA A 96 -13.28 -11.84 28.81
CA ALA A 96 -14.64 -11.55 29.24
C ALA A 96 -15.52 -12.80 29.33
N VAL A 97 -15.40 -13.74 28.38
CA VAL A 97 -16.14 -15.01 28.41
C VAL A 97 -15.64 -15.89 29.56
N ALA A 98 -14.33 -15.99 29.76
CA ALA A 98 -13.76 -16.77 30.87
C ALA A 98 -14.22 -16.22 32.24
N ASP A 99 -14.23 -14.90 32.41
CA ASP A 99 -14.70 -14.26 33.63
C ASP A 99 -16.20 -14.46 33.86
N PHE A 100 -17.01 -14.47 32.78
CA PHE A 100 -18.45 -14.67 32.86
C PHE A 100 -18.84 -16.11 33.18
N VAL A 101 -18.28 -17.08 32.44
CA VAL A 101 -18.55 -18.51 32.61
C VAL A 101 -17.96 -19.01 33.95
N GLY A 102 -16.79 -18.50 34.33
CA GLY A 102 -16.09 -18.88 35.54
C GLY A 102 -15.75 -20.38 35.53
N GLY A 103 -16.26 -21.12 36.51
CA GLY A 103 -16.07 -22.57 36.62
C GLY A 103 -17.17 -23.41 35.98
N ALA A 104 -18.15 -22.80 35.29
CA ALA A 104 -19.21 -23.54 34.63
C ALA A 104 -18.67 -24.38 33.45
N PRO A 105 -19.22 -25.57 33.19
CA PRO A 105 -18.80 -26.39 32.07
C PRO A 105 -19.16 -25.72 30.75
N GLN A 106 -18.30 -25.89 29.75
CA GLN A 106 -18.57 -25.44 28.39
C GLN A 106 -19.77 -26.21 27.81
N SER A 107 -20.74 -25.49 27.25
CA SER A 107 -21.98 -26.03 26.69
C SER A 107 -21.88 -26.41 25.22
N ASP A 108 -21.03 -25.74 24.43
CA ASP A 108 -20.84 -25.97 22.99
C ASP A 108 -19.45 -25.51 22.49
N ASP A 109 -19.10 -25.81 21.24
CA ASP A 109 -17.85 -25.41 20.59
C ASP A 109 -17.79 -23.88 20.36
N LEU A 110 -16.79 -23.25 20.98
CA LEU A 110 -16.56 -21.80 20.87
C LEU A 110 -15.48 -21.52 19.82
N THR A 111 -15.88 -20.89 18.72
CA THR A 111 -14.98 -20.43 17.65
C THR A 111 -15.13 -18.93 17.44
N MET A 112 -14.01 -18.22 17.30
CA MET A 112 -13.95 -16.80 16.96
C MET A 112 -12.94 -16.57 15.84
N LEU A 113 -13.31 -15.75 14.86
CA LEU A 113 -12.43 -15.28 13.79
C LEU A 113 -12.55 -13.76 13.69
N VAL A 114 -11.40 -13.09 13.76
CA VAL A 114 -11.33 -11.62 13.64
C VAL A 114 -10.52 -11.26 12.41
N ILE A 115 -11.12 -10.46 11.53
CA ILE A 115 -10.49 -9.95 10.32
C ILE A 115 -10.45 -8.43 10.44
N HIS A 116 -9.27 -7.88 10.67
CA HIS A 116 -9.04 -6.44 10.67
C HIS A 116 -8.63 -6.00 9.26
N TYR A 117 -9.49 -5.19 8.64
CA TYR A 117 -9.26 -4.74 7.27
C TYR A 117 -8.33 -3.53 7.25
N MET A 118 -7.07 -3.82 6.98
CA MET A 118 -5.98 -2.84 6.93
C MET A 118 -5.68 -2.31 5.52
N ASN A 119 -6.64 -2.38 4.59
CA ASN A 119 -6.37 -1.93 3.21
C ASN A 119 -6.27 -0.40 3.18
N ASN A 120 -5.05 0.08 3.32
CA ASN A 120 -4.68 1.44 3.03
C ASN A 120 -4.75 1.60 1.50
N THR A 121 -5.97 1.84 0.98
CA THR A 121 -6.17 2.31 -0.40
C THR A 121 -5.95 3.82 -0.51
N THR A 122 -5.27 4.41 0.47
CA THR A 122 -4.24 5.42 0.20
C THR A 122 -2.94 4.63 0.23
N PRO A 123 -2.12 4.57 -0.84
CA PRO A 123 -0.77 4.04 -0.65
C PRO A 123 -0.17 4.79 0.53
N SER A 124 0.37 4.08 1.53
CA SER A 124 1.32 4.69 2.45
C SER A 124 2.53 5.06 1.59
N SER A 125 2.42 6.18 0.89
CA SER A 125 3.55 6.78 0.24
C SER A 125 4.17 7.74 1.20
N SER A 126 5.40 7.44 1.59
CA SER A 126 6.32 8.47 2.01
C SER A 126 6.74 9.25 0.76
N GLU A 127 6.82 10.55 0.93
CA GLU A 127 7.37 11.47 -0.05
C GLU A 127 8.69 11.99 0.48
N ARG A 128 9.70 12.02 -0.39
CA ARG A 128 10.99 12.62 -0.10
C ARG A 128 11.31 13.65 -1.16
N HIS A 129 11.97 14.71 -0.73
CA HIS A 129 12.24 15.86 -1.55
C HIS A 129 13.70 16.26 -1.45
N LEU A 130 14.31 16.55 -2.59
CA LEU A 130 15.66 17.07 -2.70
C LEU A 130 15.64 18.20 -3.73
N ILE A 131 16.13 19.37 -3.33
CA ILE A 131 16.30 20.51 -4.23
C ILE A 131 17.79 20.71 -4.45
N LEU A 132 18.20 20.66 -5.72
CA LEU A 132 19.56 20.97 -6.14
C LEU A 132 19.57 22.28 -6.91
N HIS A 133 20.67 23.02 -6.82
CA HIS A 133 20.94 24.02 -7.84
C HIS A 133 21.41 23.34 -9.12
N ASN A 134 21.31 24.07 -10.23
CA ASN A 134 21.86 23.69 -11.53
C ASN A 134 23.40 23.68 -11.52
N ASP A 135 24.00 22.82 -10.71
CA ASP A 135 25.44 22.70 -10.49
C ASP A 135 25.82 21.23 -10.32
N ILE A 136 26.73 20.76 -11.17
CA ILE A 136 27.27 19.40 -11.17
C ILE A 136 27.92 19.04 -9.83
N GLN A 137 28.43 20.02 -9.08
CA GLN A 137 29.01 19.79 -7.76
C GLN A 137 27.99 19.34 -6.71
N GLN A 138 26.69 19.50 -6.97
CA GLN A 138 25.63 19.06 -6.06
C GLN A 138 25.14 17.64 -6.32
N ILE A 139 25.53 17.02 -7.43
CA ILE A 139 25.16 15.64 -7.79
C ILE A 139 25.45 14.61 -6.69
N PRO A 140 26.58 14.67 -5.93
CA PRO A 140 26.84 13.71 -4.86
C PRO A 140 25.72 13.61 -3.80
N GLN A 141 24.90 14.65 -3.63
CA GLN A 141 23.75 14.62 -2.70
C GLN A 141 22.65 13.64 -3.14
N LEU A 142 22.59 13.27 -4.42
CA LEU A 142 21.67 12.24 -4.91
C LEU A 142 21.98 10.87 -4.30
N ALA A 143 23.25 10.56 -4.05
CA ALA A 143 23.64 9.27 -3.49
C ALA A 143 23.03 9.08 -2.09
N ASP A 144 23.15 10.08 -1.22
CA ASP A 144 22.58 10.05 0.12
C ASP A 144 21.04 9.98 0.09
N PHE A 145 20.42 10.68 -0.87
CA PHE A 145 18.98 10.66 -1.08
C PHE A 145 18.48 9.27 -1.49
N VAL A 146 19.15 8.62 -2.45
CA VAL A 146 18.82 7.27 -2.91
C VAL A 146 19.10 6.23 -1.82
N GLU A 147 20.20 6.35 -1.09
CA GLU A 147 20.55 5.43 0.00
C GLU A 147 19.51 5.45 1.12
N THR A 148 18.96 6.62 1.44
CA THR A 148 17.87 6.75 2.40
C THR A 148 16.61 6.01 1.92
N ILE A 149 16.27 6.11 0.64
CA ILE A 149 15.13 5.40 0.04
C ILE A 149 15.39 3.89 0.01
N ALA A 150 16.60 3.48 -0.35
CA ALA A 150 17.02 2.08 -0.39
C ALA A 150 16.93 1.42 0.99
N THR A 151 17.38 2.12 2.03
CA THR A 151 17.27 1.68 3.42
C THR A 151 15.81 1.54 3.86
N GLU A 152 14.98 2.55 3.55
CA GLU A 152 13.55 2.53 3.89
C GLU A 152 12.81 1.37 3.22
N LYS A 153 13.21 1.01 1.99
CA LYS A 153 12.61 -0.07 1.22
C LYS A 153 13.30 -1.42 1.34
N ASN A 154 14.38 -1.50 2.12
CA ASN A 154 15.24 -2.68 2.20
C ASN A 154 15.67 -3.19 0.80
N LEU A 155 16.02 -2.27 -0.09
CA LEU A 155 16.51 -2.63 -1.43
C LEU A 155 17.90 -3.25 -1.34
N ASP A 156 18.20 -4.19 -2.25
CA ASP A 156 19.55 -4.69 -2.39
C ASP A 156 20.49 -3.61 -2.96
N GLN A 157 21.79 -3.79 -2.71
CA GLN A 157 22.83 -2.85 -3.12
C GLN A 157 22.87 -2.65 -4.64
N GLY A 158 22.59 -3.68 -5.43
CA GLY A 158 22.60 -3.59 -6.90
C GLY A 158 21.46 -2.72 -7.42
N MET A 159 20.27 -2.85 -6.83
CA MET A 159 19.13 -2.01 -7.14
C MET A 159 19.35 -0.55 -6.72
N ALA A 160 19.91 -0.32 -5.52
CA ALA A 160 20.26 1.03 -5.05
C ALA A 160 21.26 1.73 -5.99
N MET A 161 22.33 1.02 -6.40
CA MET A 161 23.31 1.54 -7.37
C MET A 161 22.68 1.85 -8.72
N SER A 162 21.79 0.98 -9.20
CA SER A 162 21.09 1.18 -10.47
C SER A 162 20.18 2.42 -10.41
N LEU A 163 19.43 2.60 -9.32
CA LEU A 163 18.57 3.77 -9.12
C LEU A 163 19.39 5.07 -9.06
N ASN A 164 20.51 5.06 -8.34
CA ASN A 164 21.40 6.22 -8.26
C ASN A 164 21.92 6.61 -9.65
N LEU A 165 22.37 5.63 -10.42
CA LEU A 165 22.87 5.86 -11.77
C LEU A 165 21.79 6.43 -12.71
N ALA A 166 20.55 5.95 -12.62
CA ALA A 166 19.44 6.46 -13.42
C ALA A 166 19.09 7.92 -13.06
N LEU A 167 19.06 8.25 -11.76
CA LEU A 167 18.79 9.60 -11.28
C LEU A 167 19.91 10.58 -11.62
N GLU A 168 21.16 10.19 -11.41
CA GLU A 168 22.34 10.99 -11.74
C GLU A 168 22.36 11.36 -13.22
N GLU A 169 22.09 10.40 -14.09
CA GLU A 169 22.01 10.63 -15.53
C GLU A 169 20.86 11.58 -15.90
N ALA A 170 19.69 11.38 -15.30
CA ALA A 170 18.53 12.24 -15.58
C ALA A 170 18.76 13.69 -15.11
N VAL A 171 19.32 13.88 -13.91
CA VAL A 171 19.66 15.21 -13.36
C VAL A 171 20.79 15.86 -14.14
N THR A 172 21.83 15.12 -14.51
CA THR A 172 22.93 15.64 -15.35
C THR A 172 22.41 16.14 -16.69
N ASN A 173 21.47 15.41 -17.30
CA ASN A 173 20.82 15.84 -18.54
C ASN A 173 20.03 17.14 -18.35
N VAL A 174 19.29 17.29 -17.25
CA VAL A 174 18.61 18.57 -16.94
C VAL A 174 19.65 19.68 -16.82
N ILE A 175 20.72 19.46 -16.06
CA ILE A 175 21.72 20.49 -15.78
C ILE A 175 22.44 20.95 -17.05
N GLN A 176 22.81 20.01 -17.92
CA GLN A 176 23.57 20.31 -19.13
C GLN A 176 22.72 20.86 -20.28
N TYR A 177 21.45 20.45 -20.41
CA TYR A 177 20.64 20.76 -21.60
C TYR A 177 19.48 21.73 -21.34
N ALA A 178 18.92 21.78 -20.14
CA ALA A 178 17.83 22.70 -19.82
C ALA A 178 18.36 24.10 -19.47
N TYR A 179 19.57 24.19 -18.93
CA TYR A 179 20.15 25.44 -18.44
C TYR A 179 21.39 25.86 -19.26
N PRO A 180 21.35 27.00 -19.97
CA PRO A 180 22.54 27.55 -20.63
C PRO A 180 23.67 27.85 -19.63
N GLU A 181 24.92 27.85 -20.09
CA GLU A 181 26.08 28.19 -19.25
C GLU A 181 25.88 29.53 -18.51
N GLY A 182 26.04 29.49 -17.19
CA GLY A 182 25.90 30.66 -16.32
C GLY A 182 24.46 31.02 -15.91
N SER A 183 23.46 30.22 -16.28
CA SER A 183 22.10 30.39 -15.77
C SER A 183 21.91 29.74 -14.40
N ASP A 184 21.27 30.49 -13.49
CA ASP A 184 20.84 29.97 -12.20
C ASP A 184 19.49 29.24 -12.34
N GLY A 185 19.28 28.23 -11.50
CA GLY A 185 18.14 27.35 -11.60
C GLY A 185 18.11 26.31 -10.51
N LEU A 186 16.91 25.83 -10.20
CA LEU A 186 16.68 24.75 -9.26
C LEU A 186 16.16 23.51 -10.01
N VAL A 187 16.70 22.36 -9.63
CA VAL A 187 16.23 21.04 -10.02
C VAL A 187 15.58 20.42 -8.79
N ASP A 188 14.27 20.24 -8.88
CA ASP A 188 13.43 19.66 -7.83
C ASP A 188 13.29 18.15 -8.09
N ILE A 189 13.70 17.33 -7.13
CA ILE A 189 13.57 15.87 -7.18
C ILE A 189 12.61 15.43 -6.07
N GLU A 190 11.47 14.89 -6.48
CA GLU A 190 10.48 14.25 -5.61
C GLU A 190 10.55 12.73 -5.80
N ALA A 191 10.63 11.98 -4.69
CA ALA A 191 10.49 10.53 -4.68
C ALA A 191 9.23 10.14 -3.92
N ILE A 192 8.32 9.45 -4.60
CA ILE A 192 7.09 8.93 -4.02
C ILE A 192 7.24 7.42 -3.87
N ILE A 193 7.27 6.97 -2.62
CA ILE A 193 7.74 5.64 -2.24
C ILE A 193 6.53 4.78 -1.88
N ARG A 194 6.10 3.88 -2.75
CA ARG A 194 4.94 2.98 -2.53
C ARG A 194 5.41 1.58 -2.21
N ASP A 195 4.51 0.74 -1.72
CA ASP A 195 4.82 -0.64 -1.31
C ASP A 195 5.59 -1.43 -2.38
N LYS A 196 5.10 -1.39 -3.63
CA LYS A 196 5.65 -2.15 -4.77
C LYS A 196 6.21 -1.29 -5.90
N GLN A 197 6.37 0.01 -5.66
CA GLN A 197 6.72 0.96 -6.71
C GLN A 197 7.41 2.19 -6.15
N LEU A 198 8.44 2.65 -6.85
CA LEU A 198 9.08 3.94 -6.67
C LEU A 198 8.75 4.83 -7.87
N GLU A 199 8.32 6.05 -7.59
CA GLU A 199 8.12 7.08 -8.61
C GLU A 199 9.05 8.25 -8.29
N PHE A 200 9.89 8.62 -9.24
CA PHE A 200 10.75 9.79 -9.16
C PHE A 200 10.23 10.85 -10.13
N ARG A 201 10.09 12.09 -9.65
CA ARG A 201 9.77 13.24 -10.49
C ARG A 201 10.89 14.25 -10.40
N ILE A 202 11.42 14.61 -11.56
CA ILE A 202 12.43 15.66 -11.70
C ILE A 202 11.75 16.83 -12.39
N SER A 203 11.74 17.99 -11.73
CA SER A 203 11.11 19.20 -12.22
C SER A 203 12.09 20.36 -12.28
N ASP A 204 12.09 21.09 -13.39
CA ASP A 204 12.96 22.25 -13.59
C ASP A 204 12.27 23.35 -14.40
N SER A 205 12.79 24.58 -14.31
CA SER A 205 12.25 25.74 -15.05
C SER A 205 13.12 26.15 -16.25
N GLY A 206 14.06 25.29 -16.65
CA GLY A 206 14.94 25.52 -17.78
C GLY A 206 14.22 25.43 -19.13
N LYS A 207 15.00 25.47 -20.21
CA LYS A 207 14.53 25.32 -21.58
C LYS A 207 13.79 23.98 -21.76
N ALA A 208 12.74 23.99 -22.57
CA ALA A 208 12.01 22.77 -22.90
C ALA A 208 12.95 21.74 -23.52
N PHE A 209 13.09 20.60 -22.83
CA PHE A 209 13.95 19.51 -23.24
C PHE A 209 13.25 18.20 -22.87
N ASP A 210 12.88 17.42 -23.88
CA ASP A 210 12.35 16.07 -23.71
C ASP A 210 13.51 15.07 -23.82
N PRO A 211 13.98 14.48 -22.70
CA PRO A 211 15.06 13.51 -22.73
C PRO A 211 14.65 12.23 -23.50
N THR A 212 13.35 11.90 -23.54
CA THR A 212 12.83 10.66 -24.11
C THR A 212 12.78 10.67 -25.64
N ALA A 213 12.79 11.86 -26.23
CA ALA A 213 12.74 12.10 -27.67
C ALA A 213 14.11 11.93 -28.38
N LYS A 214 15.22 11.82 -27.63
CA LYS A 214 16.52 11.46 -28.23
C LYS A 214 16.45 10.05 -28.82
N ALA A 215 16.84 9.93 -30.09
CA ALA A 215 16.89 8.66 -30.79
C ALA A 215 17.78 7.65 -30.04
N GLU A 216 17.35 6.39 -30.01
CA GLU A 216 18.13 5.30 -29.42
C GLU A 216 19.48 5.20 -30.13
N VAL A 217 20.57 5.25 -29.37
CA VAL A 217 21.92 5.05 -29.93
C VAL A 217 22.08 3.57 -30.19
N ASP A 218 22.50 3.21 -31.40
CA ASP A 218 22.82 1.82 -31.73
C ASP A 218 24.06 1.37 -30.92
N ILE A 219 23.81 0.65 -29.83
CA ILE A 219 24.82 0.14 -28.92
C ILE A 219 25.63 -1.04 -29.51
N THR A 220 25.36 -1.45 -30.75
CA THR A 220 26.14 -2.46 -31.47
C THR A 220 27.33 -1.86 -32.22
N MET A 221 27.39 -0.54 -32.38
CA MET A 221 28.54 0.14 -33.01
C MET A 221 29.80 0.05 -32.14
N GLY A 222 30.98 -0.01 -32.76
CA GLY A 222 32.27 0.03 -32.07
C GLY A 222 32.42 1.31 -31.24
N VAL A 223 33.11 1.24 -30.10
CA VAL A 223 33.25 2.37 -29.14
C VAL A 223 33.82 3.63 -29.80
N GLU A 224 34.64 3.48 -30.84
CA GLU A 224 35.29 4.57 -31.59
C GLU A 224 34.34 5.31 -32.55
N ASP A 225 33.25 4.68 -33.00
CA ASP A 225 32.30 5.24 -33.96
C ASP A 225 31.01 5.79 -33.29
N ARG A 226 30.91 5.66 -31.97
CA ARG A 226 29.73 6.14 -31.23
C ARG A 226 29.80 7.66 -31.08
N PRO A 227 28.71 8.40 -31.39
CA PRO A 227 28.64 9.81 -31.02
C PRO A 227 28.81 9.96 -29.50
N ILE A 228 29.60 10.95 -29.08
CA ILE A 228 29.78 11.29 -27.66
C ILE A 228 28.43 11.82 -27.14
N GLY A 229 27.77 11.04 -26.27
CA GLY A 229 26.47 11.36 -25.69
C GLY A 229 25.32 10.52 -26.25
N GLY A 230 24.34 10.18 -25.38
CA GLY A 230 23.12 9.45 -25.76
C GLY A 230 22.93 8.07 -25.11
N LEU A 231 23.97 7.54 -24.43
CA LEU A 231 23.86 6.32 -23.62
C LEU A 231 23.03 6.51 -22.36
N GLY A 232 22.93 7.75 -21.90
CA GLY A 232 22.27 8.11 -20.67
C GLY A 232 20.80 7.73 -20.58
N ILE A 233 19.99 8.31 -21.47
CA ILE A 233 18.55 8.01 -21.47
C ILE A 233 18.28 6.52 -21.78
N HIS A 234 19.13 5.86 -22.56
CA HIS A 234 19.03 4.42 -22.81
C HIS A 234 19.22 3.63 -21.51
N LEU A 235 20.21 4.00 -20.70
CA LEU A 235 20.45 3.40 -19.38
C LEU A 235 19.26 3.64 -18.44
N VAL A 236 18.74 4.87 -18.39
CA VAL A 236 17.55 5.19 -17.59
C VAL A 236 16.35 4.33 -18.02
N LYS A 237 16.09 4.19 -19.32
CA LYS A 237 15.02 3.33 -19.86
C LYS A 237 15.24 1.83 -19.61
N HIS A 238 16.48 1.40 -19.39
CA HIS A 238 16.79 0.01 -19.08
C HIS A 238 16.62 -0.30 -17.58
N ILE A 239 16.91 0.69 -16.73
CA ILE A 239 16.79 0.57 -15.28
C ILE A 239 15.34 0.77 -14.83
N MET A 240 14.65 1.76 -15.40
CA MET A 240 13.28 2.15 -15.03
C MET A 240 12.25 1.44 -15.92
N ASP A 241 11.09 1.09 -15.35
CA ASP A 241 10.01 0.43 -16.10
C ASP A 241 9.16 1.42 -16.91
N SER A 242 9.13 2.69 -16.49
CA SER A 242 8.47 3.75 -17.23
C SER A 242 9.22 5.06 -17.11
N VAL A 243 9.35 5.80 -18.22
CA VAL A 243 9.91 7.15 -18.25
C VAL A 243 8.98 8.00 -19.10
N LYS A 244 8.48 9.11 -18.56
CA LYS A 244 7.54 10.01 -19.22
C LYS A 244 7.98 11.45 -19.03
N TYR A 245 7.87 12.23 -20.08
CA TYR A 245 8.12 13.67 -20.05
C TYR A 245 6.82 14.43 -20.29
N ARG A 246 6.64 15.55 -19.59
CA ARG A 246 5.67 16.57 -19.94
C ARG A 246 6.20 17.97 -19.61
N ARG A 247 5.65 18.98 -20.29
CA ARG A 247 5.84 20.40 -19.96
C ARG A 247 4.52 20.93 -19.39
N GLU A 248 4.55 21.53 -18.21
CA GLU A 248 3.37 22.02 -17.49
C GLU A 248 3.74 23.28 -16.70
N ASP A 249 2.92 24.34 -16.79
CA ASP A 249 3.14 25.62 -16.11
C ASP A 249 4.56 26.20 -16.23
N GLY A 250 5.16 26.06 -17.42
CA GLY A 250 6.51 26.55 -17.70
C GLY A 250 7.64 25.67 -17.16
N LYS A 251 7.33 24.55 -16.49
CA LYS A 251 8.30 23.58 -15.98
C LYS A 251 8.41 22.36 -16.89
N ASN A 252 9.62 21.81 -16.98
CA ASN A 252 9.85 20.44 -17.43
C ASN A 252 9.52 19.50 -16.27
N ILE A 253 8.85 18.38 -16.55
CA ILE A 253 8.57 17.33 -15.57
C ILE A 253 8.91 15.99 -16.20
N LEU A 254 9.97 15.35 -15.69
CA LEU A 254 10.34 13.97 -16.03
C LEU A 254 9.88 13.04 -14.91
N THR A 255 9.01 12.09 -15.22
CA THR A 255 8.52 11.07 -14.29
C THR A 255 9.13 9.72 -14.65
N MET A 256 9.80 9.09 -13.69
CA MET A 256 10.43 7.78 -13.83
C MET A 256 9.83 6.81 -12.80
N ILE A 257 9.42 5.63 -13.23
CA ILE A 257 8.76 4.63 -12.37
C ILE A 257 9.57 3.34 -12.37
N LYS A 258 9.80 2.80 -11.18
CA LYS A 258 10.40 1.48 -10.96
C LYS A 258 9.45 0.62 -10.11
N ASN A 259 9.10 -0.55 -10.60
CA ASN A 259 8.40 -1.57 -9.82
C ASN A 259 9.43 -2.41 -9.05
N LEU A 260 9.09 -2.75 -7.81
CA LEU A 260 9.92 -3.53 -6.89
C LEU A 260 9.51 -5.00 -6.88
#